data_AF-A0A7Y5UIR4-F1
#
_entry.id   AF-A0A7Y5UIR4-F1
#
_cell.length_a   1.000
_cell.length_b   1.000
_cell.length_c   1.000
_cell.angle_alpha   90.00
_cell.angle_beta   90.00
_cell.angle_gamma   90.00
#
_symmetry.space_group_name_H-M   'P 1'
#
loop_
_entity.id
_entity.type
_entity.pdbx_description
1 polymer ?
#
loop_
_entity_poly.entity_id
_entity_poly.type
_entity_poly.pdbx_seq_one_letter_code
_entity_poly.pdbx_strand_id
1 'polypeptide(L)'
;AVTIARAQASLRFPARFALAAAMNPCPCGHAGDPGHACICAAAEVLRYRARLSGPLADRIDLHVTVPAVPLAELASRPRGETSASMRERVEAARARQWQRYGGGGCNARAAGRWLETHGGIETAARRTLAAAGGRLHLSARAFHRVLRVARTIADLDGVGTVQAPHIAEALGYRPRAADMSTPVAY
;
A
#
# COMPACT_ATOMS: atom_id res chain seq x y z
N ALA A 1 9.06 -17.26 -4.87
CA ALA A 1 9.32 -18.71 -4.83
C ALA A 1 9.76 -19.03 -3.41
N VAL A 2 9.31 -20.16 -2.87
CA VAL A 2 9.72 -20.65 -1.55
C VAL A 2 10.64 -21.83 -1.79
N THR A 3 11.82 -21.81 -1.17
CA THR A 3 12.76 -22.93 -1.21
C THR A 3 12.65 -23.71 0.08
N ILE A 4 12.42 -25.01 -0.01
CA ILE A 4 12.39 -25.94 1.12
C ILE A 4 13.62 -26.82 1.02
N ALA A 5 14.57 -26.63 1.94
CA ALA A 5 15.76 -27.47 2.07
C ALA A 5 15.57 -28.49 3.20
N ARG A 6 15.86 -29.75 2.90
CA ARG A 6 15.87 -30.90 3.81
C ARG A 6 17.15 -31.70 3.56
N ALA A 7 17.51 -32.57 4.51
CA ALA A 7 18.76 -33.35 4.44
C ALA A 7 18.97 -34.08 3.10
N GLN A 8 17.89 -34.54 2.46
CA GLN A 8 17.95 -35.32 1.23
C GLN A 8 17.67 -34.51 -0.05
N ALA A 9 17.11 -33.29 0.04
CA ALA A 9 16.73 -32.52 -1.14
C ALA A 9 16.50 -31.03 -0.85
N SER A 10 16.65 -30.22 -1.89
CA SER A 10 16.23 -28.82 -1.91
C SER A 10 15.24 -28.62 -3.05
N LEU A 11 13.99 -28.26 -2.72
CA LEU A 11 12.90 -28.06 -3.67
C LEU A 11 12.45 -26.60 -3.70
N ARG A 12 12.09 -26.09 -4.88
CA ARG A 12 11.66 -24.70 -5.08
C ARG A 12 10.25 -24.63 -5.64
N PHE A 13 9.34 -24.01 -4.88
CA PHE A 13 7.93 -23.85 -5.24
C PHE A 13 7.62 -22.43 -5.71
N PRO A 14 6.71 -22.25 -6.68
CA PRO A 14 6.21 -20.93 -7.04
C PRO A 14 5.47 -20.30 -5.86
N ALA A 15 5.66 -19.01 -5.65
CA ALA A 15 4.96 -18.25 -4.61
C ALA A 15 4.76 -16.82 -5.13
N ARG A 16 3.81 -16.69 -6.05
CA ARG A 16 3.44 -15.43 -6.72
C ARG A 16 1.96 -15.21 -6.47
N PHE A 17 1.64 -14.37 -5.50
CA PHE A 17 0.27 -14.08 -5.10
C PHE A 17 0.15 -12.60 -4.71
N ALA A 18 -1.08 -12.09 -4.72
CA ALA A 18 -1.43 -10.84 -4.05
C ALA A 18 -1.85 -11.18 -2.61
N LEU A 19 -1.30 -10.46 -1.63
CA LEU A 19 -1.69 -10.60 -0.23
C LEU A 19 -2.68 -9.49 0.11
N ALA A 20 -3.86 -9.87 0.59
CA ALA A 20 -4.78 -8.97 1.28
C ALA A 20 -4.91 -9.48 2.72
N ALA A 21 -4.76 -8.57 3.68
CA ALA A 21 -4.84 -8.89 5.11
C ALA A 21 -5.50 -7.73 5.84
N ALA A 22 -6.15 -8.05 6.96
CA ALA A 22 -6.72 -7.09 7.88
C ALA A 22 -6.25 -7.41 9.29
N MET A 23 -6.11 -6.39 10.13
CA MET A 23 -5.80 -6.53 11.55
C MET A 23 -6.56 -5.48 12.33
N ASN A 24 -6.89 -5.80 13.59
CA ASN A 24 -7.46 -4.84 14.51
C ASN A 24 -6.40 -3.80 14.93
N PRO A 25 -6.81 -2.59 15.35
CA PRO A 25 -5.85 -1.58 15.83
C PRO A 25 -5.26 -1.91 17.21
N CYS A 26 -5.90 -2.79 17.98
CA CYS A 26 -5.51 -3.31 19.30
C CYS A 26 -6.25 -4.64 19.58
N PRO A 27 -5.96 -5.34 20.70
CA PRO A 27 -6.65 -6.59 21.06
C PRO A 27 -8.18 -6.46 21.16
N CYS A 28 -8.70 -5.37 21.75
CA CYS A 28 -10.14 -5.16 21.89
C CYS A 28 -10.82 -4.55 20.65
N GLY A 29 -10.06 -4.11 19.65
CA GLY A 29 -10.58 -3.56 18.39
C GLY A 29 -10.93 -2.07 18.40
N HIS A 30 -11.02 -1.41 19.55
CA HIS A 30 -11.56 -0.04 19.67
C HIS A 30 -10.49 1.07 19.76
N ALA A 31 -9.21 0.76 19.61
CA ALA A 31 -8.18 1.80 19.66
C ALA A 31 -8.32 2.79 18.48
N GLY A 32 -8.63 4.06 18.80
CA GLY A 32 -8.88 5.11 17.83
C GLY A 32 -10.31 5.16 17.29
N ASP A 33 -11.23 4.38 17.85
CA ASP A 33 -12.66 4.45 17.54
C ASP A 33 -13.30 5.61 18.31
N PRO A 34 -13.91 6.61 17.62
CA PRO A 34 -14.59 7.71 18.30
C PRO A 34 -15.88 7.29 19.03
N GLY A 35 -16.48 6.15 18.64
CA GLY A 35 -17.73 5.64 19.22
C GLY A 35 -17.56 4.65 20.36
N HIS A 36 -16.34 4.11 20.58
CA HIS A 36 -16.07 3.12 21.61
C HIS A 36 -14.77 3.40 22.36
N ALA A 37 -14.85 3.43 23.69
CA ALA A 37 -13.66 3.55 24.51
C ALA A 37 -12.81 2.27 24.44
N CYS A 38 -11.54 2.43 24.10
CA CYS A 38 -10.56 1.34 24.15
C CYS A 38 -10.23 0.98 25.60
N ILE A 39 -10.41 -0.30 25.97
CA ILE A 39 -10.07 -0.80 27.31
C ILE A 39 -8.61 -1.26 27.46
N CYS A 40 -7.84 -1.33 26.37
CA CYS A 40 -6.46 -1.80 26.41
C CYS A 40 -5.52 -0.72 26.95
N ALA A 41 -4.56 -1.10 27.79
CA ALA A 41 -3.49 -0.20 28.18
C ALA A 41 -2.62 0.19 26.97
N ALA A 42 -2.06 1.39 26.96
CA ALA A 42 -1.24 1.89 25.84
C ALA A 42 -0.08 0.94 25.47
N ALA A 43 0.55 0.33 26.48
CA ALA A 43 1.61 -0.65 26.27
C ALA A 43 1.12 -1.93 25.56
N GLU A 44 -0.12 -2.35 25.79
CA GLU A 44 -0.72 -3.52 25.12
C GLU A 44 -1.04 -3.20 23.66
N VAL A 45 -1.54 -1.99 23.38
CA VAL A 45 -1.79 -1.52 22.01
C VAL A 45 -0.49 -1.51 21.21
N LEU A 46 0.58 -0.93 21.77
CA LEU A 46 1.90 -0.91 21.13
C LEU A 46 2.45 -2.31 20.90
N ARG A 47 2.36 -3.20 21.89
CA ARG A 47 2.80 -4.60 21.77
C ARG A 47 2.02 -5.37 20.70
N TYR A 48 0.71 -5.14 20.60
CA TYR A 48 -0.13 -5.76 19.58
C TYR A 48 0.26 -5.29 18.18
N ARG A 49 0.45 -3.98 17.98
CA ARG A 49 0.89 -3.42 16.68
C ARG A 49 2.29 -3.88 16.29
N ALA A 50 3.17 -4.06 17.28
CA ALA A 50 4.54 -4.56 17.06
C ALA A 50 4.61 -6.03 16.61
N ARG A 51 3.50 -6.79 16.64
CA ARG A 51 3.45 -8.16 16.07
C ARG A 51 3.73 -8.16 14.56
N LEU A 52 3.44 -7.06 13.87
CA LEU A 52 3.87 -6.84 12.50
C LEU A 52 5.26 -6.22 12.50
N SER A 53 6.28 -7.02 12.21
CA SER A 53 7.66 -6.53 12.18
C SER A 53 7.87 -5.47 11.09
N GLY A 54 8.71 -4.47 11.35
CA GLY A 54 9.07 -3.43 10.37
C GLY A 54 9.53 -4.01 9.02
N PRO A 55 10.42 -5.02 8.99
CA PRO A 55 10.83 -5.67 7.75
C PRO A 55 9.70 -6.36 6.98
N LEU A 56 8.63 -6.80 7.64
CA LEU A 56 7.44 -7.37 7.00
C LEU A 56 6.50 -6.26 6.51
N ALA A 57 6.24 -5.24 7.34
CA ALA A 57 5.46 -4.06 6.98
C ALA A 57 6.04 -3.36 5.73
N ASP A 58 7.36 -3.26 5.62
CA ASP A 58 8.02 -2.69 4.43
C ASP A 58 7.88 -3.56 3.16
N ARG A 59 7.37 -4.79 3.29
CA ARG A 59 7.01 -5.63 2.14
C ARG A 59 5.56 -5.43 1.68
N ILE A 60 4.73 -4.77 2.47
CA ILE A 60 3.34 -4.45 2.13
C ILE A 60 3.33 -3.11 1.39
N ASP A 61 2.74 -3.11 0.19
CA ASP A 61 2.71 -1.94 -0.68
C ASP A 61 1.75 -0.86 -0.17
N LEU A 62 0.57 -1.26 0.29
CA LEU A 62 -0.52 -0.38 0.72
C LEU A 62 -0.93 -0.70 2.15
N HIS A 63 -0.99 0.33 2.98
CA HIS A 63 -1.62 0.31 4.30
C HIS A 63 -2.78 1.30 4.25
N VAL A 64 -3.97 0.83 4.59
CA VAL A 64 -5.19 1.64 4.57
C VAL A 64 -5.88 1.47 5.92
N THR A 65 -6.00 2.58 6.64
CA THR A 65 -6.79 2.64 7.87
C THR A 65 -8.25 2.82 7.49
N VAL A 66 -9.10 1.86 7.86
CA VAL A 66 -10.54 1.93 7.64
C VAL A 66 -11.19 2.30 8.97
N PRO A 67 -11.72 3.52 9.14
CA PRO A 67 -12.40 3.91 10.37
C PRO A 67 -13.73 3.15 10.51
N ALA A 68 -14.23 3.06 11.75
CA ALA A 68 -15.58 2.60 12.01
C ALA A 68 -16.59 3.53 11.31
N VAL A 69 -17.61 2.93 10.68
CA VAL A 69 -18.69 3.67 10.02
C VAL A 69 -19.96 3.51 10.87
N PRO A 70 -20.62 4.60 11.31
CA PRO A 70 -21.87 4.51 12.05
C PRO A 70 -22.96 3.75 11.28
N LEU A 71 -23.78 2.97 11.98
CA LEU A 71 -24.83 2.16 11.35
C LEU A 71 -25.83 3.02 10.55
N ALA A 72 -26.15 4.22 11.04
CA ALA A 72 -27.03 5.16 10.34
C ALA A 72 -26.45 5.61 8.99
N GLU A 73 -25.13 5.74 8.88
CA GLU A 73 -24.45 6.06 7.61
C GLU A 73 -24.43 4.87 6.66
N LEU A 74 -24.33 3.64 7.18
CA LEU A 74 -24.43 2.43 6.36
C LEU A 74 -25.81 2.29 5.71
N ALA A 75 -26.87 2.67 6.43
CA ALA A 75 -28.25 2.61 5.93
C ALA A 75 -28.59 3.74 4.93
N SER A 76 -27.94 4.90 5.06
CA SER A 76 -28.25 6.10 4.25
C SER A 76 -27.26 6.35 3.10
N ARG A 77 -26.20 5.54 2.98
CA ARG A 77 -25.16 5.77 1.98
C ARG A 77 -25.70 5.59 0.56
N PRO A 78 -25.45 6.56 -0.34
CA PRO A 78 -25.68 6.35 -1.76
C PRO A 78 -24.96 5.09 -2.22
N ARG A 79 -25.54 4.35 -3.16
CA ARG A 79 -24.83 3.25 -3.82
C ARG A 79 -23.54 3.82 -4.41
N GLY A 80 -22.41 3.35 -3.89
CA GLY A 80 -21.10 3.73 -4.41
C GLY A 80 -20.90 3.26 -5.85
N GLU A 81 -19.71 3.50 -6.38
CA GLU A 81 -19.32 2.99 -7.70
C GLU A 81 -19.53 1.47 -7.78
N THR A 82 -20.13 1.00 -8.88
CA THR A 82 -20.40 -0.42 -9.06
C THR A 82 -19.11 -1.19 -9.34
N SER A 83 -19.10 -2.49 -9.01
CA SER A 83 -17.96 -3.36 -9.36
C SER A 83 -17.72 -3.42 -10.88
N ALA A 84 -18.76 -3.22 -11.70
CA ALA A 84 -18.62 -3.13 -13.16
C ALA A 84 -17.82 -1.89 -13.58
N SER A 85 -18.18 -0.70 -13.08
CA SER A 85 -17.43 0.55 -13.33
C SER A 85 -15.98 0.45 -12.85
N MET A 86 -15.76 -0.10 -11.66
CA MET A 86 -14.40 -0.32 -11.14
C MET A 86 -13.59 -1.27 -12.03
N ARG A 87 -14.23 -2.34 -12.51
CA ARG A 87 -13.59 -3.31 -13.41
C ARG A 87 -13.15 -2.65 -14.70
N GLU A 88 -13.99 -1.83 -15.33
CA GLU A 88 -13.64 -1.11 -16.56
C GLU A 88 -12.39 -0.24 -16.39
N ARG A 89 -12.32 0.52 -15.29
CA ARG A 89 -11.14 1.34 -14.94
C ARG A 89 -9.89 0.49 -14.76
N VAL A 90 -10.01 -0.64 -14.05
CA VAL A 90 -8.89 -1.56 -13.84
C VAL A 90 -8.43 -2.18 -15.17
N GLU A 91 -9.35 -2.60 -16.03
CA GLU A 91 -9.03 -3.18 -17.34
C GLU A 91 -8.34 -2.15 -18.24
N ALA A 92 -8.79 -0.90 -18.27
CA ALA A 92 -8.12 0.18 -19.00
C ALA A 92 -6.69 0.43 -18.50
N ALA A 93 -6.47 0.45 -17.19
CA ALA A 93 -5.13 0.56 -16.60
C ALA A 93 -4.25 -0.66 -16.95
N ARG A 94 -4.83 -1.86 -16.97
CA ARG A 94 -4.13 -3.10 -17.37
C ARG A 94 -3.75 -3.09 -18.83
N ALA A 95 -4.60 -2.58 -19.72
CA ALA A 95 -4.27 -2.45 -21.14
C ALA A 95 -3.07 -1.53 -21.36
N ARG A 96 -3.01 -0.38 -20.66
CA ARG A 96 -1.83 0.51 -20.66
C ARG A 96 -0.56 -0.20 -20.19
N GLN A 97 -0.65 -0.99 -19.12
CA GLN A 97 0.48 -1.78 -18.64
C GLN A 97 0.91 -2.85 -19.64
N TRP A 98 -0.05 -3.52 -20.28
CA TRP A 98 0.22 -4.54 -21.29
C TRP A 98 1.04 -3.98 -22.44
N GLN A 99 0.65 -2.82 -22.97
CA GLN A 99 1.39 -2.12 -24.01
C GLN A 99 2.78 -1.70 -23.53
N ARG A 100 2.88 -1.10 -22.34
CA ARG A 100 4.15 -0.64 -21.78
C ARG A 100 5.17 -1.76 -21.57
N TYR A 101 4.72 -2.95 -21.21
CA TYR A 101 5.59 -4.07 -20.83
C TYR A 101 5.73 -5.16 -21.90
N GLY A 102 5.23 -4.94 -23.12
CA GLY A 102 5.38 -5.91 -24.22
C GLY A 102 4.62 -7.22 -24.00
N GLY A 103 3.48 -7.16 -23.29
CA GLY A 103 2.59 -8.30 -23.07
C GLY A 103 2.88 -9.12 -21.80
N GLY A 104 1.88 -9.22 -20.91
CA GLY A 104 1.93 -10.07 -19.70
C GLY A 104 2.53 -9.41 -18.44
N GLY A 105 2.98 -8.16 -18.55
CA GLY A 105 3.56 -7.39 -17.44
C GLY A 105 2.56 -6.54 -16.65
N CYS A 106 2.93 -6.18 -15.43
CA CYS A 106 2.18 -5.21 -14.62
C CYS A 106 3.10 -4.43 -13.69
N ASN A 107 2.64 -3.27 -13.21
CA ASN A 107 3.43 -2.39 -12.36
C ASN A 107 3.96 -3.10 -11.10
N ALA A 108 3.18 -4.04 -10.53
CA ALA A 108 3.61 -4.82 -9.36
C ALA A 108 4.89 -5.63 -9.59
N ARG A 109 5.16 -6.02 -10.85
CA ARG A 109 6.32 -6.83 -11.26
C ARG A 109 7.46 -5.99 -11.86
N ALA A 110 7.23 -4.70 -12.09
CA ALA A 110 8.24 -3.84 -12.67
C ALA A 110 9.41 -3.64 -11.70
N ALA A 111 10.65 -3.73 -12.21
CA ALA A 111 11.83 -3.44 -11.42
C ALA A 111 11.87 -1.95 -11.05
N GLY A 112 12.18 -1.62 -9.80
CA GLY A 112 12.20 -0.24 -9.30
C GLY A 112 13.09 0.69 -10.14
N ARG A 113 14.34 0.27 -10.38
CA ARG A 113 15.27 1.00 -11.25
C ARG A 113 14.76 1.18 -12.67
N TRP A 114 14.04 0.18 -13.21
CA TRP A 114 13.44 0.31 -14.54
C TRP A 114 12.34 1.38 -14.54
N LEU A 115 11.51 1.45 -13.51
CA LEU A 115 10.47 2.48 -13.38
C LEU A 115 11.05 3.87 -13.20
N GLU A 116 12.18 4.01 -12.50
CA GLU A 116 12.85 5.30 -12.37
C GLU A 116 13.28 5.85 -13.74
N THR A 117 13.77 5.00 -14.64
CA THR A 117 14.25 5.44 -15.95
C THR A 117 13.13 5.50 -16.99
N HIS A 118 12.23 4.50 -17.01
CA HIS A 118 11.25 4.29 -18.08
C HIS A 118 9.79 4.45 -17.63
N GLY A 119 9.55 4.71 -16.35
CA GLY A 119 8.19 4.83 -15.79
C GLY A 119 7.47 6.13 -16.14
N GLY A 120 8.11 7.02 -16.93
CA GLY A 120 7.53 8.31 -17.32
C GLY A 120 7.30 9.24 -16.13
N ILE A 121 8.25 9.33 -15.19
CA ILE A 121 8.11 10.14 -13.98
C ILE A 121 8.56 11.57 -14.26
N GLU A 122 7.65 12.52 -14.07
CA GLU A 122 7.93 13.95 -14.23
C GLU A 122 8.93 14.46 -13.20
N THR A 123 9.64 15.53 -13.57
CA THR A 123 10.63 16.17 -12.71
C THR A 123 10.04 16.61 -11.36
N ALA A 124 8.83 17.18 -11.35
CA ALA A 124 8.15 17.58 -10.12
C ALA A 124 7.86 16.36 -9.22
N ALA A 125 7.36 15.27 -9.80
CA ALA A 125 7.08 14.03 -9.08
C ALA A 125 8.35 13.42 -8.46
N ARG A 126 9.49 13.45 -9.17
CA ARG A 126 10.79 13.01 -8.65
C ARG A 126 11.23 13.84 -7.45
N ARG A 127 11.08 15.17 -7.52
CA ARG A 127 11.40 16.07 -6.40
C ARG A 127 10.53 15.77 -5.18
N THR A 128 9.23 15.60 -5.37
CA THR A 128 8.30 15.23 -4.29
C THR A 128 8.72 13.92 -3.63
N LEU A 129 9.04 12.89 -4.42
CA LEU A 129 9.46 11.61 -3.89
C LEU A 129 10.80 11.69 -3.14
N ALA A 130 11.78 12.43 -3.66
CA ALA A 130 13.08 12.60 -3.00
C ALA A 130 12.94 13.36 -1.67
N ALA A 131 12.16 14.44 -1.65
CA ALA A 131 11.90 15.22 -0.44
C ALA A 131 11.17 14.38 0.61
N ALA A 132 10.17 13.58 0.21
CA ALA A 132 9.49 12.64 1.09
C ALA A 132 10.41 11.54 1.59
N GLY A 133 11.32 11.05 0.73
CA GLY A 133 12.33 10.04 1.08
C GLY A 133 13.19 10.46 2.27
N GLY A 134 13.69 11.70 2.26
CA GLY A 134 14.45 12.26 3.38
C GLY A 134 13.60 12.46 4.64
N ARG A 135 12.41 13.07 4.51
CA ARG A 135 11.53 13.40 5.65
C ARG A 135 10.91 12.19 6.35
N LEU A 136 10.62 11.14 5.59
CA LEU A 136 9.97 9.92 6.08
C LEU A 136 10.97 8.77 6.29
N HIS A 137 12.27 9.02 6.12
CA HIS A 137 13.34 8.03 6.22
C HIS A 137 13.05 6.77 5.41
N LEU A 138 12.59 6.93 4.16
CA LEU A 138 12.22 5.80 3.31
C LEU A 138 13.45 4.95 2.97
N SER A 139 13.34 3.64 3.18
CA SER A 139 14.30 2.68 2.62
C SER A 139 14.26 2.75 1.08
N ALA A 140 15.33 2.33 0.42
CA ALA A 140 15.33 2.20 -1.05
C ALA A 140 14.20 1.27 -1.56
N ARG A 141 13.79 0.28 -0.76
CA ARG A 141 12.66 -0.60 -1.05
C ARG A 141 11.34 0.15 -0.95
N ALA A 142 11.13 0.93 0.11
CA ALA A 142 9.94 1.76 0.27
C ALA A 142 9.81 2.78 -0.86
N PHE A 143 10.92 3.42 -1.25
CA PHE A 143 10.99 4.35 -2.37
C PHE A 143 10.48 3.71 -3.68
N HIS A 144 11.00 2.54 -4.06
CA HIS A 144 10.53 1.85 -5.27
C HIS A 144 9.09 1.32 -5.16
N ARG A 145 8.58 1.06 -3.94
CA ARG A 145 7.16 0.71 -3.74
C ARG A 145 6.25 1.88 -4.02
N VAL A 146 6.58 3.05 -3.48
CA VAL A 146 5.85 4.29 -3.75
C VAL A 146 5.80 4.54 -5.26
N LEU A 147 6.91 4.36 -5.99
CA LEU A 147 6.92 4.49 -7.45
C LEU A 147 5.99 3.50 -8.17
N ARG A 148 5.96 2.23 -7.74
CA ARG A 148 5.06 1.21 -8.34
C ARG A 148 3.59 1.55 -8.11
N VAL A 149 3.26 2.02 -6.93
CA VAL A 149 1.91 2.46 -6.58
C VAL A 149 1.53 3.71 -7.37
N ALA A 150 2.39 4.74 -7.38
CA ALA A 150 2.16 5.98 -8.13
C ALA A 150 2.01 5.75 -9.65
N ARG A 151 2.77 4.83 -10.24
CA ARG A 151 2.60 4.42 -11.65
C ARG A 151 1.24 3.75 -11.88
N THR A 152 0.73 3.01 -10.90
CA THR A 152 -0.58 2.37 -10.97
C THR A 152 -1.70 3.39 -10.84
N ILE A 153 -1.55 4.39 -9.96
CA ILE A 153 -2.49 5.51 -9.85
C ILE A 153 -2.55 6.29 -11.17
N ALA A 154 -1.39 6.67 -11.73
CA ALA A 154 -1.33 7.32 -13.04
C ALA A 154 -2.01 6.49 -14.15
N ASP A 155 -1.84 5.17 -14.12
CA ASP A 155 -2.50 4.27 -15.05
C ASP A 155 -4.01 4.20 -14.83
N LEU A 156 -4.51 4.32 -13.59
CA LEU A 156 -5.94 4.39 -13.30
C LEU A 156 -6.55 5.73 -13.75
N ASP A 157 -5.79 6.82 -13.63
CA ASP A 157 -6.19 8.16 -14.07
C ASP A 157 -6.09 8.36 -15.59
N GLY A 158 -5.53 7.38 -16.31
CA GLY A 158 -5.36 7.45 -17.76
C GLY A 158 -4.21 8.34 -18.22
N VAL A 159 -3.28 8.68 -17.33
CA VAL A 159 -2.18 9.61 -17.60
C VAL A 159 -0.91 8.87 -18.00
N GLY A 160 -0.26 9.32 -19.07
CA GLY A 160 0.97 8.73 -19.60
C GLY A 160 2.17 8.89 -18.65
N THR A 161 2.18 9.95 -17.84
CA THR A 161 3.27 10.30 -16.91
C THR A 161 2.86 10.16 -15.44
N VAL A 162 3.83 9.87 -14.57
CA VAL A 162 3.65 9.93 -13.12
C VAL A 162 3.90 11.36 -12.65
N GLN A 163 2.86 11.97 -12.10
CA GLN A 163 2.84 13.35 -11.64
C GLN A 163 2.95 13.42 -10.11
N ALA A 164 3.21 14.62 -9.57
CA ALA A 164 3.36 14.83 -8.13
C ALA A 164 2.13 14.38 -7.31
N PRO A 165 0.87 14.58 -7.76
CA PRO A 165 -0.31 14.06 -7.05
C PRO A 165 -0.30 12.53 -6.89
N HIS A 166 0.08 11.78 -7.93
CA HIS A 166 0.15 10.31 -7.86
C HIS A 166 1.20 9.84 -6.83
N ILE A 167 2.32 10.57 -6.69
CA ILE A 167 3.33 10.30 -5.67
C ILE A 167 2.77 10.61 -4.27
N ALA A 168 2.10 11.76 -4.11
CA ALA A 168 1.53 12.17 -2.83
C ALA A 168 0.49 11.16 -2.33
N GLU A 169 -0.39 10.69 -3.21
CA GLU A 169 -1.36 9.64 -2.89
C GLU A 169 -0.66 8.31 -2.54
N ALA A 170 0.32 7.88 -3.34
CA ALA A 170 1.08 6.67 -3.05
C ALA A 170 1.80 6.71 -1.69
N LEU A 171 2.31 7.88 -1.29
CA LEU A 171 2.89 8.11 0.03
C LEU A 171 1.82 8.05 1.13
N GLY A 172 0.59 8.47 0.85
CA GLY A 172 -0.54 8.38 1.77
C GLY A 172 -0.88 6.94 2.18
N TYR A 173 -0.62 5.96 1.30
CA TYR A 173 -0.79 4.54 1.60
C TYR A 173 0.39 3.91 2.36
N ARG A 174 1.40 4.69 2.75
CA ARG A 174 2.50 4.20 3.58
C ARG A 174 2.15 4.35 5.07
N PRO A 175 2.52 3.37 5.91
CA PRO A 175 2.28 3.48 7.34
C PRO A 175 3.08 4.67 7.87
N ARG A 176 2.43 5.59 8.57
CA ARG A 176 3.15 6.69 9.22
C ARG A 176 3.84 6.11 10.46
N ALA A 177 5.06 6.57 10.76
CA ALA A 177 5.73 6.19 12.01
C ALA A 177 4.83 6.47 13.23
N ALA A 178 3.99 7.50 13.16
CA ALA A 178 3.02 7.83 14.19
C ALA A 178 1.95 6.74 14.41
N ASP A 179 1.52 6.03 13.37
CA ASP A 179 0.51 4.97 13.46
C ASP A 179 1.04 3.74 14.21
N MET A 180 2.37 3.58 14.27
CA MET A 180 3.05 2.46 14.92
C MET A 180 3.68 2.82 16.27
N SER A 181 3.83 4.11 16.60
CA SER A 181 4.61 4.54 17.78
C SER A 181 4.04 5.72 18.58
N THR A 182 2.97 6.38 18.13
CA THR A 182 2.38 7.50 18.88
C THR A 182 1.31 6.97 19.84
N PRO A 183 1.44 7.20 21.16
CA PRO A 183 0.31 7.07 22.07
C PRO A 183 -0.74 8.07 21.61
N VAL A 184 -1.98 7.60 21.40
CA VAL A 184 -3.11 8.51 21.22
C VAL A 184 -3.14 9.40 22.46
N ALA A 185 -2.78 10.67 22.31
CA ALA A 185 -2.88 11.64 23.39
C ALA A 185 -4.38 11.83 23.68
N TYR A 186 -4.74 11.60 24.94
CA TYR A 186 -6.07 11.83 25.50
C TYR A 186 -6.43 13.31 25.47
#